data_AF-A0A2N1W6B2-F1
#
_entry.id   AF-A0A2N1W6B2-F1
#
_cell.length_a   1.000
_cell.length_b   1.000
_cell.length_c   1.000
_cell.angle_alpha   90.00
_cell.angle_beta   90.00
_cell.angle_gamma   90.00
#
_symmetry.space_group_name_H-M   'P 1'
#
loop_
_entity.id
_entity.type
_entity.pdbx_description
1 polymer ?
#
loop_
_entity_poly.entity_id
_entity_poly.type
_entity_poly.pdbx_seq_one_letter_code
_entity_poly.pdbx_strand_id
1 'polypeptide(L)'
;MTQEQKDIIKKLLWDYNFTEEEYMDILTGKKELGSFNRKWAVRRAVEGLNYYELIELVGFKTIVEVWPSIRETFRIKSIRDGIDYALRKYTVSASR
;
A
#
# COMPACT_ATOMS: atom_id res chain seq x y z
N MET A 1 -3.67 -9.82 12.20
CA MET A 1 -3.48 -10.10 10.76
C MET A 1 -4.22 -11.39 10.45
N THR A 2 -5.03 -11.41 9.39
CA THR A 2 -5.78 -12.60 8.95
C THR A 2 -4.88 -13.53 8.13
N GLN A 3 -5.32 -14.78 7.88
CA GLN A 3 -4.58 -15.70 7.01
C GLN A 3 -4.51 -15.17 5.56
N GLU A 4 -5.61 -14.59 5.07
CA GLU A 4 -5.67 -13.97 3.75
C GLU A 4 -4.63 -12.84 3.61
N GLN A 5 -4.50 -11.97 4.62
CA GLN A 5 -3.46 -10.92 4.62
C GLN A 5 -2.05 -11.52 4.55
N LYS A 6 -1.78 -12.61 5.29
CA LYS A 6 -0.48 -13.30 5.20
C LYS A 6 -0.21 -13.81 3.79
N ASP A 7 -1.19 -14.44 3.16
CA ASP A 7 -1.04 -14.99 1.81
C ASP A 7 -0.80 -13.88 0.76
N ILE A 8 -1.51 -12.75 0.89
CA ILE A 8 -1.31 -11.56 0.06
C ILE A 8 0.12 -11.01 0.24
N ILE A 9 0.58 -10.84 1.48
CA ILE A 9 1.91 -10.30 1.76
C ILE A 9 3.00 -11.24 1.26
N LYS A 10 2.84 -12.55 1.46
CA LYS A 10 3.78 -13.55 0.97
C LYS A 10 3.94 -13.50 -0.54
N LYS A 11 2.85 -13.36 -1.28
CA LYS A 11 2.86 -13.15 -2.73
C LYS A 11 3.52 -11.81 -3.11
N LEU A 12 3.29 -10.75 -2.34
CA LEU A 12 3.85 -9.41 -2.57
C LEU A 12 5.39 -9.36 -2.38
N LEU A 13 5.91 -10.18 -1.48
CA LEU A 13 7.30 -10.19 -1.02
C LEU A 13 8.11 -11.37 -1.56
N TRP A 14 7.67 -12.01 -2.65
CA TRP A 14 8.36 -13.15 -3.25
C TRP A 14 9.84 -12.89 -3.57
N ASP A 15 10.22 -11.62 -3.74
CA ASP A 15 11.54 -11.09 -4.05
C ASP A 15 12.29 -10.46 -2.84
N TYR A 16 11.71 -10.49 -1.64
CA TYR A 16 12.30 -9.93 -0.42
C TYR A 16 12.47 -10.98 0.68
N ASN A 17 13.53 -10.83 1.48
CA ASN A 17 13.75 -11.64 2.67
C ASN A 17 13.12 -10.96 3.91
N PHE A 18 11.79 -10.81 3.89
CA PHE A 18 11.00 -10.31 5.02
C PHE A 18 9.95 -11.33 5.42
N THR A 19 9.63 -11.38 6.71
CA THR A 19 8.40 -12.05 7.14
C THR A 19 7.18 -11.16 6.89
N GLU A 20 6.00 -11.77 6.87
CA GLU A 20 4.75 -11.04 6.73
C GLU A 20 4.54 -10.04 7.87
N GLU A 21 4.93 -10.42 9.10
CA GLU A 21 4.89 -9.55 10.27
C GLU A 21 5.83 -8.36 10.15
N GLU A 22 7.06 -8.56 9.64
CA GLU A 22 8.01 -7.46 9.44
C GLU A 22 7.50 -6.43 8.44
N TYR A 23 6.90 -6.90 7.33
CA TYR A 23 6.29 -6.01 6.37
C TYR A 23 5.12 -5.24 6.96
N MET A 24 4.28 -5.88 7.78
CA MET A 24 3.20 -5.19 8.47
C MET A 24 3.70 -4.15 9.48
N ASP A 25 4.79 -4.44 10.19
CA ASP A 25 5.41 -3.46 11.09
C ASP A 25 5.96 -2.25 10.31
N ILE A 26 6.52 -2.47 9.12
CA ILE A 26 6.96 -1.38 8.23
C ILE A 26 5.75 -0.60 7.69
N LEU A 27 4.70 -1.29 7.23
CA LEU A 27 3.48 -0.69 6.67
C LEU A 27 2.74 0.16 7.71
N THR A 28 2.75 -0.27 8.97
CA THR A 28 2.15 0.47 10.09
C THR A 28 3.07 1.53 10.68
N GLY A 29 4.32 1.63 10.21
CA GLY A 29 5.31 2.61 10.68
C GLY A 29 5.91 2.28 12.05
N LYS A 30 5.76 1.03 12.53
CA LYS A 30 6.38 0.56 13.78
C LYS A 30 7.86 0.22 13.60
N LYS A 31 8.27 -0.11 12.37
CA LYS A 31 9.63 -0.51 12.02
C LYS A 31 10.09 0.22 10.77
N GLU A 32 11.36 0.61 10.73
CA GLU A 32 12.03 1.05 9.52
C GLU A 32 13.36 0.31 9.40
N LEU A 33 13.70 -0.14 8.20
CA LEU A 33 14.94 -0.85 7.90
C LEU A 33 15.64 -0.16 6.72
N GLY A 34 16.52 0.80 7.01
CA GLY A 34 17.19 1.58 5.96
C GLY A 34 16.19 2.33 5.09
N SER A 35 16.07 1.97 3.81
CA SER A 35 15.10 2.55 2.88
C SER A 35 13.69 1.94 2.96
N PHE A 36 13.53 0.83 3.69
CA PHE A 36 12.25 0.15 3.88
C PHE A 36 11.45 0.82 5.01
N ASN A 37 10.66 1.81 4.63
CA ASN A 37 9.76 2.56 5.51
C ASN A 37 8.31 2.47 5.03
N ARG A 38 7.38 3.11 5.75
CA ARG A 38 5.95 3.12 5.43
C ARG A 38 5.66 3.53 3.97
N LYS A 39 6.40 4.50 3.42
CA LYS A 39 6.24 4.94 2.03
C LYS A 39 6.63 3.84 1.04
N TRP A 40 7.75 3.16 1.30
CA TRP A 40 8.16 2.01 0.51
C TRP A 40 7.12 0.88 0.56
N ALA A 41 6.60 0.55 1.75
CA ALA A 41 5.62 -0.53 1.90
C ALA A 41 4.32 -0.25 1.13
N VAL A 42 3.77 0.97 1.27
CA VAL A 42 2.59 1.39 0.51
C VAL A 42 2.85 1.39 -0.99
N ARG A 43 4.02 1.91 -1.42
CA ARG A 43 4.39 1.87 -2.84
C ARG A 43 4.44 0.44 -3.36
N ARG A 44 5.07 -0.47 -2.63
CA ARG A 44 5.18 -1.89 -3.00
C ARG A 44 3.80 -2.52 -3.17
N ALA A 45 2.89 -2.27 -2.22
CA ALA A 45 1.51 -2.76 -2.30
C ALA A 45 0.78 -2.25 -3.54
N VAL A 46 0.89 -0.95 -3.87
CA VAL A 46 0.24 -0.39 -5.07
C VAL A 46 0.79 -0.99 -6.37
N GLU A 47 2.08 -1.31 -6.43
CA GLU A 47 2.69 -1.93 -7.61
C GLU A 47 2.33 -3.42 -7.76
N GLY A 48 2.12 -4.13 -6.65
CA GLY A 48 2.00 -5.60 -6.64
C GLY A 48 0.60 -6.16 -6.41
N LEU A 49 -0.35 -5.36 -5.93
CA LEU A 49 -1.68 -5.83 -5.52
C LEU A 49 -2.78 -5.32 -6.43
N ASN A 50 -3.85 -6.11 -6.53
CA ASN A 50 -5.09 -5.60 -7.10
C ASN A 50 -5.80 -4.66 -6.11
N TYR A 51 -6.83 -3.94 -6.58
CA TYR A 51 -7.54 -2.95 -5.78
C TYR A 51 -8.09 -3.51 -4.45
N TYR A 52 -8.72 -4.68 -4.46
CA TYR A 52 -9.32 -5.26 -3.25
C TYR A 52 -8.25 -5.67 -2.24
N GLU A 53 -7.20 -6.36 -2.71
CA GLU A 53 -6.03 -6.72 -1.89
C GLU A 53 -5.36 -5.48 -1.29
N LEU A 54 -5.21 -4.41 -2.08
CA LEU A 54 -4.62 -3.15 -1.65
C LEU A 54 -5.43 -2.49 -0.53
N ILE A 55 -6.76 -2.41 -0.68
CA ILE A 55 -7.63 -1.82 0.34
C ILE A 55 -7.66 -2.69 1.61
N GLU A 56 -7.73 -4.01 1.47
CA GLU A 56 -7.73 -4.96 2.59
C GLU A 56 -6.42 -4.89 3.41
N LEU A 57 -5.29 -4.74 2.73
CA LEU A 57 -3.98 -4.74 3.39
C LEU A 57 -3.56 -3.37 3.91
N VAL A 58 -3.69 -2.32 3.11
CA VAL A 58 -3.17 -0.98 3.40
C VAL A 58 -4.22 -0.07 4.04
N GLY A 59 -5.47 -0.23 3.61
CA GLY A 59 -6.59 0.63 3.99
C GLY A 59 -6.55 2.01 3.33
N PHE A 60 -7.74 2.55 3.03
CA PHE A 60 -7.89 3.85 2.38
C PHE A 60 -7.20 5.00 3.11
N LYS A 61 -7.31 5.04 4.45
CA LYS A 61 -6.71 6.10 5.26
C LYS A 61 -5.20 6.22 5.03
N THR A 62 -4.49 5.10 5.08
CA THR A 62 -3.04 5.07 4.82
C THR A 62 -2.72 5.50 3.40
N ILE A 63 -3.50 5.08 2.41
CA ILE A 63 -3.29 5.48 1.02
C ILE A 63 -3.46 7.00 0.88
N VAL A 64 -4.51 7.59 1.44
CA VAL A 64 -4.73 9.05 1.43
C VAL A 64 -3.56 9.80 2.05
N GLU A 65 -3.05 9.33 3.19
CA GLU A 65 -1.93 9.94 3.91
C GLU A 65 -0.62 9.88 3.11
N VAL A 66 -0.33 8.75 2.48
CA VAL A 66 0.99 8.47 1.89
C VAL A 66 1.06 8.85 0.41
N TRP A 67 -0.05 8.70 -0.32
CA TRP A 67 -0.12 8.84 -1.78
C TRP A 67 0.50 10.14 -2.33
N PRO A 68 0.21 11.34 -1.78
CA PRO A 68 0.79 12.59 -2.29
C PRO A 68 2.32 12.59 -2.33
N SER A 69 2.96 11.86 -1.40
CA SER A 69 4.42 11.80 -1.29
C SER A 69 5.08 10.75 -2.19
N ILE A 70 4.31 9.76 -2.67
CA ILE A 70 4.84 8.66 -3.50
C ILE A 70 4.32 8.69 -4.93
N ARG A 71 3.26 9.45 -5.24
CA ARG A 71 2.60 9.51 -6.55
C ARG A 71 3.58 9.67 -7.71
N GLU A 72 4.51 10.61 -7.61
CA GLU A 72 5.48 10.88 -8.69
C GLU A 72 6.57 9.82 -8.84
N THR A 73 6.68 8.88 -7.90
CA THR A 73 7.62 7.76 -8.02
C THR A 73 7.12 6.66 -8.95
N PHE A 74 5.81 6.66 -9.27
CA PHE A 74 5.21 5.71 -10.21
C PHE A 74 5.38 6.17 -11.66
N ARG A 75 6.07 5.36 -12.46
CA ARG A 75 6.28 5.63 -13.89
C ARG A 75 5.01 5.37 -14.72
N ILE A 76 4.22 4.38 -14.35
CA ILE A 76 3.04 3.95 -15.10
C ILE A 76 1.89 4.92 -14.84
N LYS A 77 1.44 5.62 -15.89
CA LYS A 77 0.37 6.62 -15.80
C LYS A 77 -0.96 6.02 -15.32
N SER A 78 -1.34 4.83 -15.82
CA SER A 78 -2.61 4.19 -15.45
C SER A 78 -2.70 3.86 -13.95
N ILE A 79 -1.58 3.52 -13.29
CA ILE A 79 -1.55 3.33 -11.83
C ILE A 79 -1.84 4.65 -11.12
N ARG A 80 -1.17 5.73 -11.53
CA ARG A 80 -1.40 7.06 -10.94
C ARG A 80 -2.85 7.50 -11.08
N ASP A 81 -3.37 7.43 -12.30
CA ASP A 81 -4.74 7.83 -12.62
C ASP A 81 -5.78 6.96 -11.89
N GLY A 82 -5.53 5.65 -11.76
CA GLY A 82 -6.41 4.71 -11.07
C GLY A 82 -6.52 5.00 -9.56
N ILE A 83 -5.39 5.22 -8.89
CA ILE A 83 -5.38 5.59 -7.47
C ILE A 83 -5.99 6.99 -7.27
N ASP A 84 -5.63 7.98 -8.11
CA ASP A 84 -6.21 9.33 -8.05
C ASP A 84 -7.74 9.28 -8.17
N TYR A 85 -8.28 8.44 -9.07
CA TYR A 85 -9.71 8.24 -9.22
C TYR A 85 -10.35 7.63 -7.96
N ALA A 86 -9.75 6.57 -7.41
CA ALA A 86 -10.25 5.92 -6.20
C ALA A 86 -10.29 6.88 -5.00
N LEU A 87 -9.23 7.67 -4.81
CA LEU A 87 -9.15 8.64 -3.72
C LEU A 87 -10.19 9.76 -3.85
N ARG A 88 -10.38 10.30 -5.07
CA ARG A 88 -11.44 11.31 -5.32
C ARG A 88 -12.82 10.80 -4.96
N LYS A 89 -13.14 9.54 -5.30
CA LYS A 89 -14.44 8.92 -4.97
C LYS A 89 -14.61 8.68 -3.47
N TYR A 90 -13.54 8.28 -2.78
CA TYR A 90 -13.56 8.08 -1.33
C TYR A 90 -13.84 9.39 -0.59
N THR A 91 -13.15 10.48 -0.93
CA THR A 91 -13.36 11.80 -0.30
C THR A 91 -14.80 12.30 -0.45
N VAL A 92 -15.42 12.07 -1.61
CA VAL A 92 -16.83 12.44 -1.85
C VAL A 92 -17.78 11.61 -0.98
N SER A 93 -17.48 10.34 -0.73
CA SER A 93 -18.32 9.47 0.11
C SER A 93 -18.16 9.74 1.60
N ALA A 94 -16.95 10.09 2.06
CA ALA A 94 -16.69 10.39 3.47
C ALA A 94 -17.25 11.74 3.93
N SER A 95 -17.64 12.60 2.98
CA SER A 95 -18.21 13.93 3.25
C SER A 95 -19.75 13.94 3.27
N ARG A 96 -20.39 12.76 3.17
CA ARG A 96 -21.84 12.55 3.27
C ARG A 96 -22.16 11.78 4.54
#